data_AF-A0A497MNW3-F1
#
_entry.id   AF-A0A497MNW3-F1
#
_cell.length_a   1.000
_cell.length_b   1.000
_cell.length_c   1.000
_cell.angle_alpha   90.00
_cell.angle_beta   90.00
_cell.angle_gamma   90.00
#
_symmetry.space_group_name_H-M   'P 1'
#
loop_
_entity.id
_entity.type
_entity.pdbx_description
1 polymer ?
#
loop_
_entity_poly.entity_id
_entity_poly.type
_entity_poly.pdbx_seq_one_letter_code
_entity_poly.pdbx_strand_id
1 'polypeptide(L)' 'MRRQEERRAMEEKFMISPLTRVEGHGRVIIRVAGNQLSEVELNIIESPRFFEKFLEGKPAEEAPRISERICGICYA' A
#
# COMPACT_ATOMS: atom_id res chain seq x y z
N MET A 1 24.43 6.77 -18.86
CA MET A 1 23.51 5.64 -19.07
C MET A 1 24.12 4.32 -18.59
N ARG A 2 25.25 3.84 -19.12
CA ARG A 2 25.96 2.63 -18.64
C ARG A 2 26.09 2.46 -17.10
N ARG A 3 26.42 3.53 -16.37
CA ARG A 3 26.55 3.52 -14.89
C ARG A 3 25.25 3.24 -14.11
N GLN A 4 24.07 3.53 -14.68
CA GLN A 4 22.79 3.24 -14.02
C GLN A 4 22.36 1.78 -14.20
N GLU A 5 22.70 1.19 -15.34
CA GLU A 5 22.43 -0.23 -15.62
C GLU A 5 23.33 -1.15 -14.78
N GLU A 6 24.61 -0.79 -14.61
CA GLU A 6 25.54 -1.52 -13.73
C GLU A 6 25.13 -1.46 -12.25
N ARG A 7 24.56 -0.33 -11.79
CA ARG A 7 24.02 -0.21 -10.43
C ARG A 7 22.82 -1.13 -10.20
N ARG A 8 21.93 -1.28 -11.18
CA ARG A 8 20.79 -2.22 -11.13
C ARG A 8 21.21 -3.70 -11.10
N ALA A 9 22.34 -4.04 -11.71
CA ALA A 9 22.84 -5.42 -11.75
C ALA A 9 23.36 -5.92 -10.39
N MET A 10 23.62 -5.02 -9.43
CA MET A 10 24.12 -5.34 -8.08
C MET A 10 23.17 -4.85 -6.99
N GLU A 11 21.86 -4.86 -7.28
CA GLU A 11 20.81 -4.56 -6.32
C GLU A 11 20.22 -5.84 -5.71
N GLU A 12 20.35 -5.97 -4.39
CA GLU A 12 19.66 -6.99 -3.60
C GLU A 12 18.21 -6.56 -3.38
N LYS A 13 17.27 -7.48 -3.60
CA LYS A 13 15.83 -7.24 -3.45
C LYS A 13 15.28 -8.05 -2.28
N PHE A 14 14.72 -7.35 -1.31
CA PHE A 14 13.98 -7.93 -0.20
C PHE A 14 12.49 -7.69 -0.39
N MET A 15 11.67 -8.71 -0.13
CA MET A 15 10.21 -8.60 -0.22
C MET A 15 9.59 -9.07 1.09
N ILE A 16 8.76 -8.21 1.67
CA ILE A 16 7.95 -8.52 2.85
C ILE A 16 6.50 -8.62 2.38
N SER A 17 5.97 -9.85 2.38
CA SER A 17 4.58 -10.14 1.99
C SER A 17 4.10 -11.40 2.71
N PRO A 18 3.06 -11.33 3.58
CA PRO A 18 2.31 -10.13 3.93
C PRO A 18 3.09 -9.17 4.84
N LEU A 19 2.80 -7.87 4.76
CA LEU A 19 3.22 -6.90 5.76
C LEU A 19 2.38 -7.11 7.03
N THR A 20 2.99 -7.59 8.11
CA THR A 20 2.28 -7.95 9.35
C THR A 20 2.27 -6.79 10.36
N ARG A 21 1.38 -6.90 11.37
CA ARG A 21 1.15 -5.88 12.44
C ARG A 21 0.69 -4.53 11.92
N VAL A 22 -0.04 -4.53 10.81
CA VAL A 22 -0.76 -3.38 10.26
C VAL A 22 -2.20 -3.78 9.98
N GLU A 23 -3.12 -2.81 9.95
CA GLU A 23 -4.46 -3.00 9.38
C GLU A 23 -4.36 -2.98 7.86
N GLY A 24 -5.23 -3.74 7.20
CA GLY A 24 -5.23 -3.82 5.74
C GLY A 24 -4.27 -4.83 5.13
N HIS A 25 -4.11 -4.77 3.81
CA HIS A 25 -3.26 -5.70 3.06
C HIS A 25 -2.19 -4.94 2.28
N GLY A 26 -0.93 -5.29 2.54
CA GLY A 26 0.21 -4.65 1.90
C GLY A 26 1.40 -5.58 1.72
N ARG A 27 2.31 -5.16 0.83
CA ARG A 27 3.67 -5.68 0.76
C ARG A 27 4.66 -4.54 0.61
N VAL A 28 5.89 -4.76 1.07
CA VAL A 28 7.00 -3.82 0.90
C VAL A 28 8.09 -4.50 0.08
N ILE A 29 8.59 -3.81 -0.94
CA ILE A 29 9.78 -4.21 -1.71
C ILE A 29 10.89 -3.23 -1.34
N ILE A 30 12.03 -3.75 -0.91
CA ILE A 30 13.21 -2.97 -0.54
C ILE A 30 14.33 -3.36 -1.49
N ARG A 31 14.99 -2.38 -2.10
CA ARG A 31 16.17 -2.59 -2.93
C ARG A 31 17.38 -1.93 -2.31
N VAL A 32 18.48 -2.68 -2.26
CA VAL A 32 19.73 -2.24 -1.65
C VAL A 32 20.85 -2.45 -2.66
N ALA A 33 21.61 -1.39 -2.95
CA ALA A 33 22.80 -1.45 -3.79
C ALA A 33 24.05 -1.42 -2.90
N GLY A 34 24.71 -2.57 -2.72
CA GLY A 34 25.79 -2.71 -1.75
C GLY A 34 25.28 -2.55 -0.32
N ASN A 35 25.72 -1.50 0.40
CA ASN A 35 25.26 -1.20 1.76
C ASN A 35 24.42 0.08 1.83
N GLN A 36 23.83 0.48 0.70
CA GLN A 36 23.01 1.68 0.60
C GLN A 36 21.61 1.34 0.09
N LEU A 37 20.58 1.79 0.82
CA LEU A 37 19.19 1.72 0.38
C LEU A 37 19.02 2.50 -0.93
N SER A 38 18.51 1.85 -1.98
CA SER A 38 18.26 2.50 -3.27
C SER A 38 16.79 2.82 -3.48
N GLU A 39 15.87 1.94 -3.08
CA GLU A 39 14.43 2.10 -3.28
C GLU A 39 13.61 1.37 -2.20
N VAL A 40 12.45 1.94 -1.88
CA VAL A 40 11.39 1.28 -1.10
C VAL A 40 10.06 1.48 -1.81
N GLU A 41 9.40 0.38 -2.16
CA GLU A 41 8.06 0.38 -2.76
C GLU A 41 7.05 -0.20 -1.76
N LEU A 42 6.13 0.64 -1.29
CA LEU A 42 4.94 0.18 -0.57
C LEU A 42 3.82 -0.11 -1.58
N ASN A 43 3.33 -1.35 -1.57
CA ASN A 43 2.21 -1.75 -2.41
C ASN A 43 1.01 -2.02 -1.48
N ILE A 44 -0.07 -1.26 -1.66
CA ILE A 44 -1.37 -1.54 -1.04
C ILE A 44 -2.10 -2.52 -1.95
N ILE A 45 -2.33 -3.74 -1.46
CA ILE A 45 -2.87 -4.86 -2.25
C ILE A 45 -4.30 -5.20 -1.85
N GLU A 46 -5.04 -4.22 -1.33
CA GLU A 46 -6.45 -4.37 -0.99
C GLU A 46 -7.33 -4.37 -2.25
N SER A 47 -8.30 -5.28 -2.27
CA SER A 47 -9.35 -5.25 -3.27
C SER A 47 -10.15 -3.94 -3.13
N PRO A 48 -10.51 -3.28 -4.25
CA PRO A 48 -11.34 -2.09 -4.20
C PRO A 48 -12.69 -2.43 -3.58
N ARG A 49 -13.06 -1.71 -2.51
CA ARG A 49 -14.33 -1.91 -1.77
C ARG A 49 -15.43 -0.94 -2.19
N PHE A 50 -15.10 0.04 -3.05
CA PHE A 50 -16.05 0.93 -3.74
C PHE A 50 -17.01 1.72 -2.82
N PHE A 51 -16.57 2.11 -1.62
CA PHE A 51 -17.39 2.92 -0.70
C PHE A 51 -17.88 4.23 -1.33
N GLU A 52 -17.04 4.89 -2.13
CA GLU A 52 -17.40 6.12 -2.85
C GLU A 52 -18.56 5.88 -3.82
N LYS A 53 -18.55 4.76 -4.54
CA LYS A 53 -19.63 4.39 -5.46
C LYS A 53 -20.91 4.04 -4.71
N PHE A 54 -20.80 3.39 -3.55
CA PHE A 54 -21.96 3.11 -2.70
C PHE A 54 -22.61 4.36 -2.13
N LEU A 55 -21.88 5.48 -2.00
CA LEU A 55 -22.42 6.75 -1.52
C LEU A 55 -23.24 7.50 -2.57
N GLU A 56 -23.03 7.23 -3.86
CA GLU A 56 -23.78 7.92 -4.93
C GLU A 56 -25.29 7.70 -4.79
N GLY A 57 -26.05 8.80 -4.81
CA GLY A 57 -27.51 8.77 -4.72
C GLY A 57 -28.09 8.51 -3.32
N LYS A 58 -27.24 8.37 -2.28
CA LYS A 58 -27.70 8.23 -0.90
C LYS A 58 -27.90 9.59 -0.21
N PRO A 59 -28.81 9.69 0.77
CA PRO A 59 -28.89 10.84 1.65
C PRO A 59 -27.55 11.08 2.36
N ALA A 60 -27.18 12.35 2.57
CA ALA A 60 -25.90 12.71 3.16
C ALA A 60 -25.72 12.14 4.58
N GLU A 61 -26.83 11.95 5.30
CA GLU A 61 -26.88 11.40 6.65
C GLU A 61 -26.45 9.93 6.72
N GLU A 62 -26.46 9.20 5.60
CA GLU A 62 -25.99 7.82 5.51
C GLU A 62 -24.46 7.73 5.38
N ALA A 63 -23.77 8.84 5.07
CA ALA A 63 -22.34 8.82 4.82
C ALA A 63 -21.52 8.30 6.02
N PRO A 64 -21.73 8.76 7.27
CA PRO A 64 -20.97 8.25 8.43
C PRO A 64 -21.18 6.75 8.64
N ARG A 65 -22.44 6.28 8.52
CA ARG A 65 -22.76 4.86 8.66
C ARG A 65 -22.05 4.01 7.59
N ILE A 66 -21.93 4.50 6.37
CA ILE A 66 -21.27 3.74 5.31
C ILE A 66 -19.74 3.82 5.46
N SER A 67 -19.19 5.01 5.70
CA SER A 67 -17.75 5.24 5.77
C SER A 67 -17.07 4.63 7.00
N GLU A 68 -17.79 4.47 8.12
CA GLU A 68 -17.28 3.76 9.31
C GLU A 68 -16.79 2.33 8.99
N ARG A 69 -17.30 1.71 7.92
CA ARG A 69 -16.91 0.35 7.51
C ARG A 69 -15.67 0.35 6.62
N ILE A 70 -15.07 1.51 6.34
CA ILE A 70 -13.79 1.62 5.62
C ILE A 70 -12.64 1.05 6.46
N CYS A 71 -12.62 1.22 7.77
CA CYS A 71 -11.54 0.69 8.60
C CYS A 71 -12.07 0.37 10.00
N GLY A 72 -11.85 -0.87 10.47
CA GLY A 72 -12.30 -1.28 11.81
C GLY A 72 -11.46 -0.71 12.97
N ILE A 73 -10.36 0.00 12.68
CA ILE A 73 -9.46 0.59 13.68
C ILE A 73 -9.68 2.09 13.84
N CYS A 74 -9.95 2.84 12.76
CA CYS A 74 -10.10 4.30 12.78
C CYS A 74 -11.51 4.78 12.39
N TYR A 75 -12.55 4.00 12.71
CA TYR A 75 -13.94 4.35 12.36
C TYR A 75 -14.56 5.45 13.24
N ALA A 76 -13.87 5.89 14.30
CA ALA A 76 -14.34 6.88 15.26
C ALA A 76 -13.60 8.21 15.09
#